data_AF-A0A3M1E0Q0-F1
#
_entry.id   AF-A0A3M1E0Q0-F1
#
_cell.length_a   1.000
_cell.length_b   1.000
_cell.length_c   1.000
_cell.angle_alpha   90.00
_cell.angle_beta   90.00
_cell.angle_gamma   90.00
#
_symmetry.space_group_name_H-M   'P 1'
#
loop_
_entity.id
_entity.type
_entity.pdbx_description
1 polymer ?
#
loop_
_entity_poly.entity_id
_entity_poly.type
_entity_poly.pdbx_seq_one_letter_code
_entity_poly.pdbx_strand_id
1 'polypeptide(L)'
;MRGRLVAAPVAVPGAGVSGVTADRRRGVILPVVLMVLLLLALLGAMFSLRINADLASTRAMSLRLQTRLAAEAGIERVKQLLRDGRYDIDTWYHNPTLLHRIIVWTPDGDESVLGTNEEFDEPTTTFRFSIVADDPTDDEHRIRIGVTDEASKLNLNTATRKQLMILMRAVVGDDPEVDPGAIVDAILDWRDPDSDPRGDDPTTEGEYYLKRRPAYRIKNGPFDTVEELLLVKGVTPQILYGEDVDRNGLLTPNEDDGDLTYPPDNQDGKLDRGLYPYLTVYSAERNVSVDNRPRVYLFGDKEKLREALTEVFPDDPQVVDFIVQTARKPPAAPPASAGNSNTENAGDGSPPPSDEAAADEGNEGEPGGNTDNGGSSDEAGEGGEAGGNTENTRESSDQPDTSGG
;
A
#
# COMPACT_ATOMS: atom_id res chain seq x y z
N MET A 1 24.29 -139.67 7.44
CA MET A 1 23.66 -139.91 8.76
C MET A 1 23.23 -138.57 9.35
N ARG A 2 21.97 -138.47 9.79
CA ARG A 2 21.36 -137.64 10.86
C ARG A 2 22.14 -136.38 11.28
N GLY A 3 21.56 -135.19 11.41
CA GLY A 3 20.17 -134.78 11.49
C GLY A 3 20.12 -133.31 11.93
N ARG A 4 19.00 -132.66 11.59
CA ARG A 4 18.59 -131.31 11.97
C ARG A 4 18.81 -130.98 13.45
N LEU A 5 19.25 -129.75 13.72
CA LEU A 5 18.69 -128.97 14.84
C LEU A 5 18.65 -127.48 14.47
N VAL A 6 17.46 -126.94 14.63
CA VAL A 6 17.01 -125.57 14.38
C VAL A 6 17.16 -124.80 15.69
N ALA A 7 17.70 -123.58 15.64
CA ALA A 7 17.47 -122.55 16.64
C ALA A 7 17.44 -121.18 15.92
N ALA A 8 16.35 -120.45 16.11
CA ALA A 8 16.07 -119.12 15.55
C ALA A 8 16.48 -118.00 16.55
N PRO A 9 16.19 -116.72 16.26
CA PRO A 9 17.13 -115.71 15.79
C PRO A 9 17.56 -114.73 16.90
N VAL A 10 18.75 -114.12 16.76
CA VAL A 10 19.14 -112.94 17.54
C VAL A 10 19.14 -111.74 16.60
N ALA A 11 18.27 -110.78 16.91
CA ALA A 11 18.13 -109.51 16.22
C ALA A 11 19.39 -108.66 16.37
N VAL A 12 19.93 -108.19 15.24
CA VAL A 12 20.91 -107.10 15.20
C VAL A 12 20.19 -105.87 14.66
N PRO A 13 19.85 -104.88 15.50
CA PRO A 13 19.35 -103.60 15.03
C PRO A 13 20.54 -102.70 14.69
N GLY A 14 20.52 -102.04 13.54
CA GLY A 14 21.57 -101.06 13.24
C GLY A 14 21.68 -100.60 11.80
N ALA A 15 20.59 -100.52 11.05
CA ALA A 15 20.55 -99.65 9.87
C ALA A 15 20.49 -98.20 10.37
N GLY A 16 21.66 -97.59 10.56
CA GLY A 16 21.82 -96.18 10.86
C GLY A 16 22.72 -95.56 9.82
N VAL A 17 22.20 -95.36 8.61
CA VAL A 17 22.82 -94.47 7.62
C VAL A 17 22.98 -93.14 8.32
N SER A 18 24.22 -92.74 8.60
CA SER A 18 24.56 -91.44 9.17
C SER A 18 24.19 -90.35 8.17
N GLY A 19 22.92 -89.93 8.20
CA GLY A 19 22.52 -88.66 7.66
C GLY A 19 23.25 -87.60 8.46
N VAL A 20 24.32 -87.05 7.89
CA VAL A 20 24.84 -85.76 8.31
C VAL A 20 23.72 -84.76 8.06
N THR A 21 22.89 -84.52 9.07
CA THR A 21 22.00 -83.37 9.09
C THR A 21 22.91 -82.16 9.20
N ALA A 22 23.24 -81.56 8.06
CA ALA A 22 23.84 -80.25 8.02
C ALA A 22 22.88 -79.32 8.77
N ASP A 23 23.26 -78.93 9.99
CA ASP A 23 22.57 -77.92 10.75
C ASP A 23 22.62 -76.63 9.91
N ARG A 24 21.54 -76.35 9.19
CA ARG A 24 21.36 -75.13 8.41
C ARG A 24 21.30 -73.98 9.41
N ARG A 25 22.47 -73.46 9.79
CA ARG A 25 22.58 -72.16 10.46
C ARG A 25 21.83 -71.16 9.59
N ARG A 26 20.65 -70.74 10.06
CA ARG A 26 19.82 -69.74 9.38
C ARG A 26 20.63 -68.45 9.33
N GLY A 27 21.05 -68.03 8.14
CA GLY A 27 21.83 -66.81 7.95
C GLY A 27 20.96 -65.56 8.13
N VAL A 28 20.68 -65.19 9.38
CA VAL A 28 19.83 -64.02 9.72
C VAL A 28 20.67 -62.74 9.92
N ILE A 29 22.00 -62.85 10.00
CA ILE A 29 22.89 -61.71 10.29
C ILE A 29 22.87 -60.68 9.15
N LEU A 30 22.95 -61.11 7.89
CA LEU A 30 22.97 -60.22 6.74
C LEU A 30 21.71 -59.32 6.63
N PRO A 31 20.46 -59.84 6.68
CA PRO A 31 19.28 -58.99 6.63
C PRO A 31 19.14 -58.06 7.84
N VAL A 32 19.58 -58.48 9.03
CA VAL A 32 19.58 -57.61 10.22
C VAL A 32 20.58 -56.46 10.06
N VAL A 33 21.80 -56.75 9.61
CA VAL A 33 22.82 -55.71 9.36
C VAL A 33 22.35 -54.76 8.26
N LEU A 34 21.76 -55.27 7.18
CA LEU A 34 21.24 -54.44 6.09
C LEU A 34 20.09 -53.54 6.57
N MET A 35 19.20 -54.05 7.43
CA MET A 35 18.15 -53.25 8.07
C MET A 35 18.72 -52.15 8.96
N VAL A 36 19.73 -52.44 9.78
CA VAL A 36 20.40 -51.45 10.62
C VAL A 36 21.09 -50.38 9.77
N LEU A 37 21.77 -50.77 8.70
CA LEU A 37 22.40 -49.83 7.76
C LEU A 37 21.37 -48.95 7.05
N LEU A 38 20.22 -49.52 6.65
CA LEU A 38 19.12 -48.76 6.04
C LEU A 38 18.54 -47.74 7.02
N LEU A 39 18.31 -48.12 8.27
CA LEU A 39 17.83 -47.21 9.32
C LEU A 39 18.85 -46.10 9.63
N LEU A 40 20.14 -46.42 9.69
CA LEU A 40 21.20 -45.43 9.88
C LEU A 40 21.32 -44.46 8.71
N ALA A 41 21.21 -44.97 7.47
CA ALA A 41 21.20 -44.12 6.27
C ALA A 41 19.98 -43.19 6.25
N LEU A 42 18.80 -43.68 6.63
CA LEU A 42 17.58 -42.88 6.70
C LEU A 42 17.67 -41.82 7.80
N LEU A 43 18.21 -42.16 8.98
CA LEU A 43 18.47 -41.19 10.05
C LEU A 43 19.47 -40.11 9.60
N GLY A 44 20.57 -40.50 8.96
CA GLY A 44 21.57 -39.58 8.41
C GLY A 44 20.98 -38.65 7.35
N ALA A 45 20.14 -39.18 6.46
CA ALA A 45 19.44 -38.39 5.45
C ALA A 45 18.46 -37.39 6.08
N MET A 46 17.64 -37.82 7.05
CA MET A 46 16.73 -36.92 7.76
C MET A 46 17.47 -35.81 8.51
N PHE A 47 18.57 -36.14 9.18
CA PHE A 47 19.40 -35.15 9.86
C PHE A 47 20.01 -34.15 8.86
N SER A 48 20.55 -34.62 7.74
CA SER A 48 21.12 -33.76 6.70
C SER A 48 20.07 -32.82 6.09
N LEU A 49 18.88 -33.33 5.76
CA LEU A 49 17.77 -32.52 5.24
C LEU A 49 17.34 -31.45 6.25
N ARG A 50 17.25 -31.80 7.53
CA ARG A 50 16.90 -30.86 8.60
C ARG A 50 17.95 -29.76 8.77
N ILE A 51 19.23 -30.12 8.86
CA ILE A 51 20.31 -29.13 9.00
C ILE A 51 20.38 -28.21 7.78
N ASN A 52 20.21 -28.73 6.57
CA ASN A 52 20.19 -27.91 5.37
C ASN A 52 19.01 -26.93 5.36
N ALA A 53 17.82 -27.37 5.80
CA ALA A 53 16.65 -26.50 5.94
C ALA A 53 16.87 -25.42 7.02
N ASP A 54 17.44 -25.77 8.16
CA ASP A 54 17.74 -24.83 9.25
C ASP A 54 18.80 -23.79 8.84
N LEU A 55 19.84 -24.21 8.10
CA LEU A 55 20.85 -23.30 7.54
C LEU A 55 20.26 -22.38 6.48
N ALA A 56 19.42 -22.90 5.59
CA ALA A 56 18.73 -22.10 4.57
C ALA A 56 17.81 -21.06 5.21
N SER A 57 17.03 -21.45 6.22
CA SER A 57 16.16 -20.56 6.99
C SER A 57 16.95 -19.46 7.71
N THR A 58 18.04 -19.82 8.40
CA THR A 58 18.91 -18.85 9.10
C THR A 58 19.51 -17.84 8.13
N ARG A 59 20.01 -18.30 6.97
CA ARG A 59 20.53 -17.42 5.92
C ARG A 59 19.44 -16.51 5.38
N ALA A 60 18.26 -17.04 5.05
CA ALA A 60 17.15 -16.23 4.55
C ALA A 60 16.71 -15.16 5.56
N MET A 61 16.69 -15.49 6.86
CA MET A 61 16.35 -14.54 7.92
C MET A 61 17.41 -13.45 8.08
N SER A 62 18.70 -13.82 8.04
CA SER A 62 19.80 -12.86 8.08
C SER A 62 19.79 -11.93 6.86
N LEU A 63 19.60 -12.47 5.65
CA LEU A 63 19.49 -11.69 4.43
C LEU A 63 18.29 -10.74 4.48
N ARG A 64 17.12 -11.21 4.94
CA ARG A 64 15.92 -10.37 5.07
C ARG A 64 16.14 -9.17 6.00
N LEU A 65 16.84 -9.38 7.13
CA LEU A 65 17.17 -8.30 8.05
C LEU A 65 18.14 -7.30 7.41
N GLN A 66 19.21 -7.79 6.77
CA GLN A 66 20.17 -6.94 6.08
C GLN A 66 19.54 -6.14 4.93
N THR A 67 18.68 -6.76 4.12
CA THR A 67 17.92 -6.07 3.05
C THR A 67 17.01 -4.99 3.63
N ARG A 68 16.33 -5.28 4.74
CA ARG A 68 15.48 -4.27 5.41
C ARG A 68 16.31 -3.09 5.92
N LEU A 69 17.42 -3.35 6.59
CA LEU A 69 18.31 -2.29 7.09
C LEU A 69 18.91 -1.47 5.95
N ALA A 70 19.24 -2.12 4.82
CA ALA A 70 19.70 -1.42 3.63
C ALA A 70 18.63 -0.50 3.04
N ALA A 71 17.36 -0.93 3.01
CA ALA A 71 16.25 -0.09 2.59
C ALA A 71 16.03 1.10 3.57
N GLU A 72 16.11 0.85 4.88
CA GLU A 72 16.01 1.90 5.91
C GLU A 72 17.15 2.93 5.79
N ALA A 73 18.37 2.50 5.45
CA ALA A 73 19.48 3.42 5.15
C ALA A 73 19.20 4.33 3.96
N GLY A 74 18.50 3.83 2.92
CA GLY A 74 18.04 4.64 1.80
C GLY A 74 17.06 5.75 2.23
N ILE A 75 16.13 5.43 3.15
CA ILE A 75 15.21 6.43 3.71
C ILE A 75 15.97 7.52 4.48
N GLU A 76 16.93 7.14 5.32
CA GLU A 76 17.74 8.12 6.05
C GLU A 76 18.61 8.97 5.10
N ARG A 77 19.12 8.38 4.02
CA ARG A 77 19.85 9.12 2.98
C ARG A 77 18.97 10.19 2.34
N VAL A 78 17.74 9.84 1.95
CA VAL A 78 16.79 10.80 1.36
C VAL A 78 16.44 11.91 2.33
N LYS A 79 16.21 11.60 3.61
CA LYS A 79 15.96 12.62 4.65
C LYS A 79 17.12 13.59 4.77
N GLN A 80 18.35 13.09 4.80
CA GLN A 80 19.55 13.94 4.84
C GLN A 80 19.63 14.83 3.60
N LEU A 81 19.47 14.24 2.42
CA LEU A 81 19.56 14.93 1.14
C LEU A 81 18.50 16.05 1.03
N LEU A 82 17.26 15.80 1.45
CA LEU A 82 16.21 16.82 1.47
C LEU A 82 16.44 17.89 2.55
N ARG A 83 17.09 17.56 3.68
CA ARG A 83 17.46 18.58 4.68
C ARG A 83 18.49 19.56 4.14
N ASP A 84 19.47 19.05 3.41
CA ASP A 84 20.57 19.86 2.87
C ASP A 84 20.16 20.63 1.61
N GLY A 85 19.29 20.05 0.77
CA GLY A 85 19.01 20.56 -0.57
C GLY A 85 17.54 20.46 -1.02
N ARG A 86 16.53 20.62 -0.15
CA ARG A 86 15.11 20.52 -0.55
C ARG A 86 14.71 21.39 -1.74
N TYR A 87 15.36 22.54 -1.93
CA TYR A 87 15.05 23.46 -3.02
C TYR A 87 15.87 23.23 -4.29
N ASP A 88 16.86 22.35 -4.22
CA ASP A 88 17.66 21.95 -5.36
C ASP A 88 17.09 20.67 -5.96
N ILE A 89 16.19 20.84 -6.93
CA ILE A 89 15.46 19.72 -7.55
C ILE A 89 16.40 18.73 -8.22
N ASP A 90 17.52 19.17 -8.79
CA ASP A 90 18.51 18.32 -9.44
C ASP A 90 19.18 17.35 -8.45
N THR A 91 19.18 17.71 -7.17
CA THR A 91 19.75 16.87 -6.12
C THR A 91 18.83 15.69 -5.74
N TRP A 92 17.50 15.86 -5.75
CA TRP A 92 16.56 14.82 -5.28
C TRP A 92 15.67 14.19 -6.36
N TYR A 93 15.36 14.88 -7.46
CA TYR A 93 14.39 14.41 -8.43
C TYR A 93 14.92 13.29 -9.33
N HIS A 94 16.12 13.45 -9.90
CA HIS A 94 16.79 12.37 -10.65
C HIS A 94 18.29 12.43 -10.42
N ASN A 95 18.79 11.63 -9.48
CA ASN A 95 20.22 11.63 -9.13
C ASN A 95 20.78 10.21 -8.95
N PRO A 96 21.12 9.52 -10.04
CA PRO A 96 21.74 8.20 -9.99
C PRO A 96 23.05 8.16 -9.19
N THR A 97 23.80 9.27 -9.15
CA THR A 97 25.07 9.32 -8.41
C THR A 97 24.87 9.18 -6.91
N LEU A 98 23.84 9.80 -6.35
CA LEU A 98 23.59 9.81 -4.91
C LEU A 98 22.56 8.77 -4.46
N LEU A 99 21.80 8.20 -5.39
CA LEU A 99 20.63 7.38 -5.07
C LEU A 99 20.56 6.04 -5.83
N HIS A 100 21.50 5.71 -6.71
CA HIS A 100 21.54 4.41 -7.40
C HIS A 100 22.68 3.54 -6.87
N ARG A 101 22.37 2.29 -6.49
CA ARG A 101 23.37 1.27 -6.11
C ARG A 101 24.31 1.71 -4.98
N ILE A 102 23.80 2.50 -4.03
CA ILE A 102 24.61 3.03 -2.93
C ILE A 102 24.95 1.92 -1.95
N ILE A 103 26.23 1.69 -1.72
CA ILE A 103 26.75 0.65 -0.84
C ILE A 103 26.50 1.04 0.62
N VAL A 104 25.90 0.14 1.37
CA VAL A 104 25.62 0.32 2.82
C VAL A 104 26.28 -0.72 3.69
N TRP A 105 26.66 -1.87 3.11
CA TRP A 105 27.39 -2.90 3.83
C TRP A 105 28.19 -3.78 2.89
N THR A 106 29.43 -4.09 3.29
CA THR A 106 30.34 -5.02 2.61
C THR A 106 30.76 -6.15 3.57
N PRO A 107 31.02 -7.36 3.05
CA PRO A 107 31.43 -8.52 3.87
C PRO A 107 32.73 -8.31 4.63
N ASP A 108 33.70 -7.63 4.02
CA ASP A 108 35.03 -7.39 4.60
C ASP A 108 35.08 -6.17 5.51
N GLY A 109 33.95 -5.45 5.64
CA GLY A 109 33.86 -4.24 6.45
C GLY A 109 34.68 -3.08 5.90
N ASP A 110 34.91 -3.04 4.58
CA ASP A 110 35.57 -1.92 3.93
C ASP A 110 34.65 -0.69 3.99
N GLU A 111 34.98 0.23 4.89
CA GLU A 111 34.24 1.47 5.09
C GLU A 111 34.52 2.51 4.00
N SER A 112 35.61 2.36 3.22
CA SER A 112 36.02 3.37 2.22
C SER A 112 35.06 3.48 1.04
N VAL A 113 34.33 2.40 0.75
CA VAL A 113 33.35 2.33 -0.34
C VAL A 113 31.91 2.62 0.12
N LEU A 114 31.67 2.75 1.43
CA LEU A 114 30.32 2.99 1.95
C LEU A 114 29.80 4.38 1.54
N GLY A 115 28.52 4.45 1.21
CA GLY A 115 27.87 5.69 0.74
C GLY A 115 28.21 6.06 -0.71
N THR A 116 29.01 5.25 -1.41
CA THR A 116 29.34 5.44 -2.82
C THR A 116 28.51 4.50 -3.71
N ASN A 117 28.48 4.80 -5.00
CA ASN A 117 27.96 3.91 -6.05
C ASN A 117 29.07 3.16 -6.79
N GLU A 118 30.28 3.10 -6.22
CA GLU A 118 31.45 2.50 -6.86
C GLU A 118 31.22 1.00 -7.16
N GLU A 119 31.85 0.55 -8.24
CA GLU A 119 31.78 -0.84 -8.63
C GLU A 119 32.59 -1.69 -7.65
N PHE A 120 31.89 -2.51 -6.88
CA PHE A 120 32.48 -3.49 -5.98
C PHE A 120 32.36 -4.86 -6.64
N ASP A 121 33.43 -5.27 -7.33
CA ASP A 121 33.53 -6.45 -8.21
C ASP A 121 34.03 -7.72 -7.48
N GLU A 122 33.82 -7.76 -6.16
CA GLU A 122 34.12 -8.97 -5.39
C GLU A 122 32.94 -9.95 -5.48
N PRO A 123 33.19 -11.28 -5.55
CA PRO A 123 32.15 -12.31 -5.61
C PRO A 123 31.46 -12.51 -4.24
N THR A 124 31.38 -11.46 -3.43
CA THR A 124 30.87 -11.47 -2.06
C THR A 124 29.54 -10.71 -1.98
N THR A 125 28.71 -11.05 -0.99
CA THR A 125 27.36 -10.47 -0.87
C THR A 125 27.44 -9.04 -0.35
N THR A 126 27.21 -8.04 -1.21
CA THR A 126 27.21 -6.62 -0.82
C THR A 126 25.79 -6.07 -0.84
N PHE A 127 25.40 -5.35 0.22
CA PHE A 127 24.08 -4.71 0.30
C PHE A 127 24.15 -3.28 -0.21
N ARG A 128 23.16 -2.95 -1.03
CA ARG A 128 22.99 -1.63 -1.65
C ARG A 128 21.54 -1.21 -1.55
N PHE A 129 21.29 0.10 -1.63
CA PHE A 129 19.96 0.62 -1.91
C PHE A 129 19.96 1.39 -3.22
N SER A 130 18.77 1.47 -3.82
CA SER A 130 18.44 2.42 -4.86
C SER A 130 17.12 3.09 -4.48
N ILE A 131 16.99 4.38 -4.75
CA ILE A 131 15.69 5.06 -4.65
C ILE A 131 15.14 5.14 -6.06
N VAL A 132 14.08 4.37 -6.30
CA VAL A 132 13.38 4.31 -7.58
C VAL A 132 12.09 5.10 -7.48
N ALA A 133 11.76 5.78 -8.56
CA ALA A 133 10.52 6.50 -8.72
C ALA A 133 10.04 6.37 -10.16
N ASP A 134 8.74 6.56 -10.34
CA ASP A 134 8.12 6.60 -11.64
C ASP A 134 8.20 8.00 -12.25
N ASP A 135 8.28 8.09 -13.57
CA ASP A 135 8.14 9.34 -14.33
C ASP A 135 7.01 9.17 -15.35
N PRO A 136 5.79 9.65 -15.05
CA PRO A 136 4.66 9.49 -15.95
C PRO A 136 4.77 10.33 -17.23
N THR A 137 5.82 11.16 -17.35
CA THR A 137 6.09 11.96 -18.55
C THR A 137 7.16 11.36 -19.47
N ASP A 138 7.83 10.30 -19.02
CA ASP A 138 8.90 9.65 -19.77
C ASP A 138 8.37 8.44 -20.55
N ASP A 139 8.33 8.59 -21.87
CA ASP A 139 8.01 7.51 -22.82
C ASP A 139 9.23 6.59 -23.09
N GLU A 140 10.42 6.89 -22.55
CA GLU A 140 11.65 6.13 -22.82
C GLU A 140 11.77 4.82 -22.05
N HIS A 141 10.74 4.42 -21.29
CA HIS A 141 10.70 3.17 -20.51
C HIS A 141 11.91 3.04 -19.57
N ARG A 142 12.20 4.10 -18.80
CA ARG A 142 13.30 4.10 -17.83
C ARG A 142 12.78 4.31 -16.41
N ILE A 143 13.30 3.50 -15.50
CA ILE A 143 13.12 3.75 -14.07
C ILE A 143 13.88 5.03 -13.71
N ARG A 144 13.18 6.01 -13.13
CA ARG A 144 13.81 7.22 -12.61
C ARG A 144 14.45 6.91 -11.26
N ILE A 145 15.72 7.30 -11.10
CA ILE A 145 16.40 7.19 -9.80
C ILE A 145 16.27 8.50 -9.04
N GLY A 146 15.33 8.58 -8.11
CA GLY A 146 15.12 9.78 -7.31
C GLY A 146 13.82 9.76 -6.51
N VAL A 147 13.41 10.94 -6.04
CA VAL A 147 12.22 11.14 -5.20
C VAL A 147 11.12 11.80 -6.03
N THR A 148 9.86 11.47 -5.74
CA THR A 148 8.68 12.17 -6.28
C THR A 148 8.09 13.07 -5.21
N ASP A 149 7.74 14.30 -5.58
CA ASP A 149 7.00 15.18 -4.71
C ASP A 149 5.51 14.75 -4.69
N GLU A 150 5.00 14.34 -3.53
CA GLU A 150 3.59 14.01 -3.39
C GLU A 150 2.68 15.23 -3.63
N ALA A 151 3.16 16.45 -3.42
CA ALA A 151 2.40 17.67 -3.74
C ALA A 151 2.27 17.93 -5.26
N SER A 152 3.07 17.26 -6.09
CA SER A 152 2.88 17.30 -7.55
C SER A 152 1.74 16.38 -8.03
N LYS A 153 1.15 15.59 -7.14
CA LYS A 153 0.02 14.69 -7.42
C LYS A 153 -1.29 15.27 -6.92
N LEU A 154 -2.40 14.83 -7.52
CA LEU A 154 -3.73 15.24 -7.12
C LEU A 154 -4.12 14.55 -5.81
N ASN A 155 -4.34 15.34 -4.75
CA ASN A 155 -4.77 14.79 -3.46
C ASN A 155 -6.20 14.26 -3.53
N LEU A 156 -6.36 12.95 -3.39
CA LEU A 156 -7.64 12.26 -3.46
C LEU A 156 -8.60 12.73 -2.37
N ASN A 157 -8.17 13.27 -1.24
CA ASN A 157 -9.08 13.73 -0.19
C ASN A 157 -9.61 15.16 -0.43
N THR A 158 -8.88 16.01 -1.15
CA THR A 158 -9.27 17.41 -1.38
C THR A 158 -9.60 17.74 -2.84
N ALA A 159 -9.36 16.81 -3.77
CA ALA A 159 -9.62 16.99 -5.18
C ALA A 159 -11.09 17.32 -5.46
N THR A 160 -11.31 18.32 -6.30
CA THR A 160 -12.65 18.70 -6.77
C THR A 160 -13.18 17.71 -7.81
N ARG A 161 -14.51 17.63 -7.93
CA ARG A 161 -15.18 16.84 -9.00
C ARG A 161 -14.60 17.13 -10.38
N LYS A 162 -14.32 18.40 -10.69
CA LYS A 162 -13.77 18.82 -11.99
C LYS A 162 -12.36 18.25 -12.23
N GLN A 163 -11.49 18.27 -11.21
CA GLN A 163 -10.13 17.73 -11.33
C GLN A 163 -10.16 16.22 -11.52
N LEU A 164 -10.97 15.51 -10.72
CA LEU A 164 -11.14 14.06 -10.85
C LEU A 164 -11.72 13.68 -12.21
N MET A 165 -12.68 14.46 -12.73
CA MET A 165 -13.25 14.23 -14.06
C MET A 165 -12.22 14.39 -15.18
N ILE A 166 -11.32 15.38 -15.09
CA ILE A 166 -10.23 15.56 -16.07
C ILE A 166 -9.32 14.34 -16.06
N LEU A 167 -8.90 13.90 -14.88
CA LEU A 167 -8.00 12.76 -14.73
C LEU A 167 -8.67 11.44 -15.16
N MET A 168 -9.91 11.20 -14.73
CA MET A 168 -10.66 10.00 -15.07
C MET A 168 -10.85 9.85 -16.58
N ARG A 169 -11.20 10.93 -17.28
CA ARG A 169 -11.34 10.91 -18.74
C ARG A 169 -10.01 10.72 -19.47
N ALA A 170 -8.91 11.19 -18.89
CA ALA A 170 -7.59 10.95 -19.46
C ALA A 170 -7.20 9.47 -19.40
N VAL A 171 -7.61 8.75 -18.34
CA VAL A 171 -7.30 7.32 -18.15
C VAL A 171 -8.29 6.40 -18.87
N VAL A 172 -9.60 6.68 -18.78
CA VAL A 172 -10.64 5.82 -19.37
C VAL A 172 -10.79 6.06 -20.88
N GLY A 173 -10.44 7.25 -21.36
CA GLY A 173 -10.64 7.62 -22.77
C GLY A 173 -12.13 7.66 -23.16
N ASP A 174 -12.42 7.15 -24.35
CA ASP A 174 -13.76 7.12 -24.96
C ASP A 174 -14.47 5.77 -24.79
N ASP A 175 -14.10 4.97 -23.78
CA ASP A 175 -14.74 3.67 -23.51
C ASP A 175 -16.25 3.83 -23.23
N PRO A 176 -17.15 3.32 -24.09
CA PRO A 176 -18.59 3.47 -23.91
C PRO A 176 -19.16 2.62 -22.76
N GLU A 177 -18.41 1.65 -22.26
CA GLU A 177 -18.84 0.79 -21.15
C GLU A 177 -18.57 1.42 -19.78
N VAL A 178 -17.72 2.45 -19.73
CA VAL A 178 -17.30 3.11 -18.51
C VAL A 178 -17.87 4.53 -18.44
N ASP A 179 -18.71 4.79 -17.44
CA ASP A 179 -19.16 6.15 -17.15
C ASP A 179 -18.19 6.85 -16.16
N PRO A 180 -17.32 7.77 -16.63
CA PRO A 180 -16.40 8.49 -15.74
C PRO A 180 -17.14 9.38 -14.74
N GLY A 181 -18.36 9.82 -15.05
CA GLY A 181 -19.20 10.60 -14.13
C GLY A 181 -19.62 9.79 -12.92
N ALA A 182 -20.20 8.62 -13.15
CA ALA A 182 -20.62 7.72 -12.09
C ALA A 182 -19.46 7.31 -11.17
N ILE A 183 -18.26 7.05 -11.73
CA ILE A 183 -17.08 6.69 -10.92
C ILE A 183 -16.63 7.88 -10.09
N VAL A 184 -16.54 9.08 -10.67
CA VAL A 184 -16.12 10.29 -9.93
C VAL A 184 -17.12 10.61 -8.81
N ASP A 185 -18.42 10.45 -9.06
CA ASP A 185 -19.45 10.66 -8.03
C ASP A 185 -19.32 9.63 -6.90
N ALA A 186 -19.09 8.35 -7.22
CA ALA A 186 -18.83 7.32 -6.22
C ALA A 186 -17.54 7.58 -5.40
N ILE A 187 -16.49 8.17 -6.00
CA ILE A 187 -15.26 8.57 -5.29
C ILE A 187 -15.52 9.72 -4.30
N LEU A 188 -16.46 10.61 -4.62
CA LEU A 188 -16.83 11.72 -3.74
C LEU A 188 -17.71 11.23 -2.59
N ASP A 189 -18.73 10.44 -2.87
CA ASP A 189 -19.59 9.78 -1.87
C ASP A 189 -18.77 8.91 -0.91
N TRP A 190 -17.75 8.20 -1.43
CA TRP A 190 -16.88 7.40 -0.57
C TRP A 190 -16.22 8.20 0.56
N ARG A 191 -15.88 9.48 0.30
CA ARG A 191 -15.10 10.30 1.23
C ARG A 191 -15.92 11.28 2.04
N ASP A 192 -17.10 11.67 1.57
CA ASP A 192 -17.89 12.69 2.24
C ASP A 192 -18.63 12.09 3.45
N PRO A 193 -18.96 12.91 4.46
CA PRO A 193 -19.46 12.38 5.73
C PRO A 193 -20.97 12.11 5.72
N ASP A 194 -21.68 12.52 4.67
CA ASP A 194 -23.14 12.36 4.59
C ASP A 194 -23.52 10.98 4.04
N SER A 195 -24.77 10.78 3.64
CA SER A 195 -25.21 9.52 3.01
C SER A 195 -26.16 9.82 1.86
N ASP A 196 -26.02 11.01 1.28
CA ASP A 196 -26.85 11.50 0.20
C ASP A 196 -26.14 11.23 -1.13
N PRO A 197 -26.60 10.25 -1.93
CA PRO A 197 -25.87 9.84 -3.13
C PRO A 197 -25.76 10.98 -4.14
N ARG A 198 -24.56 11.17 -4.70
CA ARG A 198 -24.32 12.13 -5.79
C ARG A 198 -24.74 11.55 -7.13
N GLY A 199 -25.25 12.43 -7.99
CA GLY A 199 -25.65 12.08 -9.36
C GLY A 199 -26.98 11.35 -9.42
N ASP A 200 -27.21 10.66 -10.54
CA ASP A 200 -28.48 9.97 -10.82
C ASP A 200 -28.54 8.54 -10.27
N ASP A 201 -27.44 8.03 -9.71
CA ASP A 201 -27.32 6.65 -9.24
C ASP A 201 -27.48 6.57 -7.70
N PRO A 202 -28.64 6.11 -7.19
CA PRO A 202 -28.90 6.08 -5.76
C PRO A 202 -28.11 5.01 -5.00
N THR A 203 -27.32 4.18 -5.68
CA THR A 203 -26.64 3.03 -5.07
C THR A 203 -25.20 3.32 -4.66
N THR A 204 -24.69 4.53 -4.92
CA THR A 204 -23.32 4.97 -4.60
C THR A 204 -23.03 5.06 -3.10
N GLU A 205 -24.06 5.06 -2.25
CA GLU A 205 -23.97 5.23 -0.78
C GLU A 205 -24.17 3.94 0.05
N GLY A 206 -24.52 2.79 -0.55
CA GLY A 206 -24.66 1.60 0.30
C GLY A 206 -25.12 0.31 -0.34
N GLU A 207 -26.26 0.31 -1.06
CA GLU A 207 -26.85 -0.94 -1.54
C GLU A 207 -25.88 -1.73 -2.42
N TYR A 208 -25.05 -1.03 -3.20
CA TYR A 208 -23.99 -1.63 -3.99
C TYR A 208 -22.95 -2.37 -3.12
N TYR A 209 -22.42 -1.74 -2.07
CA TYR A 209 -21.33 -2.28 -1.26
C TYR A 209 -21.80 -3.44 -0.37
N LEU A 210 -23.04 -3.39 0.13
CA LEU A 210 -23.63 -4.48 0.93
C LEU A 210 -23.90 -5.75 0.10
N LYS A 211 -23.98 -5.64 -1.22
CA LYS A 211 -24.13 -6.79 -2.14
C LYS A 211 -22.80 -7.41 -2.55
N ARG A 212 -21.66 -6.79 -2.21
CA ARG A 212 -20.32 -7.31 -2.52
C ARG A 212 -20.02 -8.56 -1.67
N ARG A 213 -19.00 -9.32 -2.09
CA ARG A 213 -18.52 -10.51 -1.38
C ARG A 213 -17.01 -10.40 -1.14
N PRO A 214 -16.54 -10.18 0.10
CA PRO A 214 -17.35 -9.93 1.30
C PRO A 214 -18.15 -8.62 1.19
N ALA A 215 -19.26 -8.52 1.92
CA ALA A 215 -20.03 -7.29 2.01
C ALA A 215 -19.28 -6.28 2.89
N TYR A 216 -19.28 -5.02 2.49
CA TYR A 216 -18.67 -3.93 3.25
C TYR A 216 -19.56 -2.68 3.16
N ARG A 217 -19.24 -1.68 3.97
CA ARG A 217 -19.89 -0.37 3.94
C ARG A 217 -18.96 0.63 3.28
N ILE A 218 -19.57 1.66 2.70
CA ILE A 218 -18.88 2.88 2.34
C ILE A 218 -18.26 3.51 3.60
N LYS A 219 -17.14 4.19 3.43
CA LYS A 219 -16.35 4.70 4.56
C LYS A 219 -16.90 6.01 5.14
N ASN A 220 -17.43 6.85 4.26
CA ASN A 220 -17.91 8.21 4.56
C ASN A 220 -16.85 9.03 5.29
N GLY A 221 -15.63 8.97 4.74
CA GLY A 221 -14.46 9.58 5.34
C GLY A 221 -13.22 9.52 4.45
N PRO A 222 -12.16 10.26 4.79
CA PRO A 222 -10.98 10.39 3.95
C PRO A 222 -10.33 9.03 3.65
N PHE A 223 -9.80 8.89 2.44
CA PHE A 223 -9.00 7.76 2.01
C PHE A 223 -7.71 7.66 2.83
N ASP A 224 -7.39 6.45 3.30
CA ASP A 224 -6.13 6.16 4.02
C ASP A 224 -5.00 5.77 3.05
N THR A 225 -5.37 5.24 1.89
CA THR A 225 -4.46 4.79 0.81
C THR A 225 -5.10 5.07 -0.55
N VAL A 226 -4.31 5.12 -1.60
CA VAL A 226 -4.84 5.26 -2.98
C VAL A 226 -5.56 3.98 -3.40
N GLU A 227 -5.04 2.81 -3.00
CA GLU A 227 -5.57 1.49 -3.33
C GLU A 227 -6.98 1.22 -2.79
N GLU A 228 -7.40 1.97 -1.77
CA GLU A 228 -8.77 1.96 -1.27
C GLU A 228 -9.80 2.33 -2.36
N LEU A 229 -9.38 3.01 -3.45
CA LEU A 229 -10.18 3.18 -4.65
C LEU A 229 -10.71 1.87 -5.24
N LEU A 230 -10.02 0.74 -5.08
CA LEU A 230 -10.50 -0.57 -5.54
C LEU A 230 -11.77 -1.06 -4.82
N LEU A 231 -12.13 -0.43 -3.69
CA LEU A 231 -13.38 -0.69 -3.00
C LEU A 231 -14.53 0.19 -3.53
N VAL A 232 -14.21 1.29 -4.20
CA VAL A 232 -15.18 2.26 -4.74
C VAL A 232 -15.89 1.67 -5.95
N LYS A 233 -17.18 1.97 -6.05
CA LYS A 233 -18.00 1.52 -7.17
C LYS A 233 -17.42 1.95 -8.51
N GLY A 234 -17.22 0.97 -9.40
CA GLY A 234 -16.84 1.19 -10.79
C GLY A 234 -15.33 1.32 -11.04
N VAL A 235 -14.52 1.45 -10.00
CA VAL A 235 -13.06 1.40 -10.14
C VAL A 235 -12.61 -0.05 -10.30
N THR A 236 -11.85 -0.33 -11.35
CA THR A 236 -11.24 -1.62 -11.62
C THR A 236 -9.72 -1.54 -11.45
N PRO A 237 -9.01 -2.69 -11.32
CA PRO A 237 -7.55 -2.69 -11.39
C PRO A 237 -7.02 -2.04 -12.66
N GLN A 238 -7.71 -2.20 -13.80
CA GLN A 238 -7.32 -1.56 -15.06
C GLN A 238 -7.44 -0.03 -14.98
N ILE A 239 -8.49 0.51 -14.36
CA ILE A 239 -8.62 1.97 -14.20
C ILE A 239 -7.58 2.51 -13.22
N LEU A 240 -7.28 1.76 -12.15
CA LEU A 240 -6.35 2.23 -11.14
C LEU A 240 -4.88 2.12 -11.58
N TYR A 241 -4.46 0.96 -12.08
CA TYR A 241 -3.06 0.68 -12.42
C TYR A 241 -2.77 0.80 -13.91
N GLY A 242 -3.79 0.60 -14.77
CA GLY A 242 -3.59 0.48 -16.20
C GLY A 242 -2.90 -0.83 -16.54
N GLU A 243 -2.00 -0.78 -17.50
CA GLU A 243 -1.11 -1.87 -17.90
C GLU A 243 0.07 -2.05 -16.93
N ASP A 244 0.43 -1.04 -16.13
CA ASP A 244 1.53 -1.10 -15.15
C ASP A 244 1.09 -1.77 -13.84
N VAL A 245 0.81 -3.08 -13.88
CA VAL A 245 0.30 -3.83 -12.73
C VAL A 245 1.36 -4.02 -11.66
N ASP A 246 2.62 -4.16 -12.06
CA ASP A 246 3.72 -4.35 -11.11
C ASP A 246 4.25 -3.00 -10.55
N ARG A 247 3.79 -1.87 -11.12
CA ARG A 247 4.01 -0.49 -10.67
C ARG A 247 5.47 -0.09 -10.74
N ASN A 248 6.17 -0.60 -11.74
CA ASN A 248 7.58 -0.32 -11.95
C ASN A 248 7.81 0.81 -12.99
N GLY A 249 6.75 1.25 -13.69
CA GLY A 249 6.77 2.30 -14.70
C GLY A 249 7.47 1.92 -16.00
N LEU A 250 7.71 0.64 -16.25
CA LEU A 250 8.34 0.05 -17.43
C LEU A 250 7.32 -0.79 -18.19
N LEU A 251 7.32 -0.67 -19.50
CA LEU A 251 6.58 -1.59 -20.36
C LEU A 251 7.31 -2.93 -20.40
N THR A 252 6.78 -3.92 -19.69
CA THR A 252 7.31 -5.28 -19.70
C THR A 252 6.66 -6.12 -20.81
N PRO A 253 7.27 -7.24 -21.23
CA PRO A 253 6.71 -8.04 -22.32
C PRO A 253 5.29 -8.58 -22.09
N ASN A 254 4.85 -8.68 -20.84
CA ASN A 254 3.50 -9.11 -20.46
C ASN A 254 2.50 -7.94 -20.36
N GLU A 255 2.93 -6.71 -20.67
CA GLU A 255 2.13 -5.49 -20.69
C GLU A 255 2.06 -4.91 -22.11
N ASP A 256 2.54 -5.67 -23.11
CA ASP A 256 2.53 -5.36 -24.55
C ASP A 256 2.30 -6.66 -25.37
N ASP A 257 1.52 -7.60 -24.83
CA ASP A 257 1.20 -8.89 -25.46
C ASP A 257 -0.30 -9.13 -25.74
N GLY A 258 -1.10 -8.09 -25.64
CA GLY A 258 -2.53 -8.06 -25.89
C GLY A 258 -3.32 -8.75 -24.78
N ASP A 259 -4.01 -9.83 -25.14
CA ASP A 259 -4.78 -10.65 -24.19
C ASP A 259 -4.06 -11.98 -23.85
N LEU A 260 -2.76 -12.11 -24.18
CA LEU A 260 -2.03 -13.38 -23.99
C LEU A 260 -1.71 -13.62 -22.51
N THR A 261 -1.25 -12.59 -21.82
CA THR A 261 -1.01 -12.62 -20.37
C THR A 261 -1.77 -11.50 -19.66
N TYR A 262 -1.65 -11.43 -18.34
CA TYR A 262 -2.27 -10.37 -17.55
C TYR A 262 -1.21 -9.31 -17.27
N PRO A 263 -1.55 -8.00 -17.34
CA PRO A 263 -2.87 -7.42 -17.62
C PRO A 263 -3.31 -7.50 -19.09
N PRO A 264 -4.61 -7.39 -19.39
CA PRO A 264 -5.05 -7.06 -20.74
C PRO A 264 -4.46 -5.71 -21.16
N ASP A 265 -3.84 -5.69 -22.33
CA ASP A 265 -3.19 -4.52 -22.91
C ASP A 265 -3.58 -4.32 -24.38
N ASN A 266 -3.24 -3.16 -24.94
CA ASN A 266 -3.62 -2.79 -26.30
C ASN A 266 -2.55 -3.15 -27.37
N GLN A 267 -1.39 -3.67 -26.94
CA GLN A 267 -0.22 -3.99 -27.76
C GLN A 267 0.24 -2.85 -28.69
N ASP A 268 0.18 -1.59 -28.24
CA ASP A 268 0.57 -0.43 -29.04
C ASP A 268 2.03 0.01 -28.82
N GLY A 269 2.77 -0.71 -27.98
CA GLY A 269 4.15 -0.40 -27.61
C GLY A 269 4.29 0.78 -26.65
N LYS A 270 3.22 1.19 -25.95
CA LYS A 270 3.24 2.20 -24.90
C LYS A 270 2.58 1.65 -23.65
N LEU A 271 3.07 2.10 -22.51
CA LEU A 271 2.51 1.76 -21.22
C LEU A 271 1.31 2.68 -20.89
N ASP A 272 0.10 2.18 -21.01
CA ASP A 272 -1.10 2.88 -20.57
C ASP A 272 -1.21 2.85 -19.05
N ARG A 273 -0.89 3.97 -18.41
CA ARG A 273 -0.92 4.11 -16.95
C ARG A 273 -2.32 4.43 -16.45
N GLY A 274 -2.70 3.79 -15.35
CA GLY A 274 -3.95 4.08 -14.65
C GLY A 274 -3.90 5.39 -13.82
N LEU A 275 -4.87 5.56 -12.92
CA LEU A 275 -4.96 6.71 -12.03
C LEU A 275 -3.82 6.80 -10.99
N TYR A 276 -3.22 5.67 -10.61
CA TYR A 276 -2.30 5.54 -9.48
C TYR A 276 -1.13 6.55 -9.46
N PRO A 277 -0.33 6.73 -10.53
CA PRO A 277 0.82 7.65 -10.51
C PRO A 277 0.43 9.12 -10.31
N TYR A 278 -0.83 9.47 -10.57
CA TYR A 278 -1.33 10.85 -10.53
C TYR A 278 -2.02 11.22 -9.21
N LEU A 279 -2.23 10.26 -8.31
CA LEU A 279 -3.00 10.43 -7.09
C LEU A 279 -2.15 10.30 -5.83
N THR A 280 -2.57 10.98 -4.77
CA THR A 280 -1.98 10.87 -3.43
C THR A 280 -3.04 11.03 -2.35
N VAL A 281 -2.77 10.55 -1.15
CA VAL A 281 -3.55 10.87 0.07
C VAL A 281 -2.73 11.68 1.08
N TYR A 282 -1.46 11.95 0.79
CA TYR A 282 -0.49 12.49 1.76
C TYR A 282 -0.13 13.96 1.54
N SER A 283 -0.45 14.55 0.38
CA SER A 283 0.04 15.89 0.09
C SER A 283 -0.61 16.98 0.95
N ALA A 284 0.23 17.82 1.53
CA ALA A 284 -0.17 19.01 2.26
C ALA A 284 0.83 20.12 1.98
N GLU A 285 0.37 21.24 1.41
CA GLU A 285 1.19 22.43 1.27
C GLU A 285 0.81 23.47 2.31
N ARG A 286 1.81 23.96 3.04
CA ARG A 286 1.65 25.17 3.83
C ARG A 286 1.54 26.35 2.87
N ASN A 287 0.68 27.32 3.21
CA ASN A 287 0.53 28.54 2.42
C ASN A 287 1.70 29.53 2.68
N VAL A 288 2.94 29.05 2.50
CA VAL A 288 4.17 29.81 2.68
C VAL A 288 5.08 29.72 1.45
N SER A 289 5.90 30.74 1.23
CA SER A 289 6.94 30.80 0.21
C SER A 289 8.19 30.04 0.64
N VAL A 290 9.18 29.99 -0.26
CA VAL A 290 10.46 29.29 -0.08
C VAL A 290 11.25 29.78 1.16
N ASP A 291 11.07 31.04 1.53
CA ASP A 291 11.67 31.69 2.70
C ASP A 291 10.75 31.67 3.93
N ASN A 292 9.70 30.84 3.91
CA ASN A 292 8.76 30.61 5.01
C ASN A 292 7.89 31.84 5.38
N ARG A 293 7.80 32.84 4.49
CA ARG A 293 6.81 33.93 4.57
C ARG A 293 5.45 33.49 4.01
N PRO A 294 4.31 34.10 4.40
CA PRO A 294 3.02 33.79 3.77
C PRO A 294 3.05 34.04 2.25
N ARG A 295 2.44 33.15 1.45
CA ARG A 295 2.34 33.39 -0.02
C ARG A 295 1.46 34.59 -0.31
N VAL A 296 1.87 35.40 -1.29
CA VAL A 296 1.11 36.58 -1.73
C VAL A 296 -0.08 36.14 -2.58
N TYR A 297 -1.29 36.54 -2.18
CA TYR A 297 -2.50 36.25 -2.93
C TYR A 297 -2.65 37.16 -4.15
N LEU A 298 -2.50 36.59 -5.36
CA LEU A 298 -2.45 37.35 -6.62
C LEU A 298 -3.79 37.93 -7.06
N PHE A 299 -4.92 37.45 -6.54
CA PHE A 299 -6.26 37.81 -7.02
C PHE A 299 -7.01 38.77 -6.10
N GLY A 300 -6.29 39.42 -5.17
CA GLY A 300 -6.85 40.33 -4.18
C GLY A 300 -7.03 41.76 -4.69
N ASP A 301 -7.20 42.67 -3.74
CA ASP A 301 -7.16 44.11 -4.01
C ASP A 301 -5.80 44.52 -4.57
N LYS A 302 -5.79 45.37 -5.61
CA LYS A 302 -4.56 45.73 -6.34
C LYS A 302 -3.57 46.53 -5.49
N GLU A 303 -4.04 47.38 -4.59
CA GLU A 303 -3.14 48.14 -3.71
C GLU A 303 -2.52 47.22 -2.67
N LYS A 304 -3.33 46.33 -2.06
CA LYS A 304 -2.81 45.30 -1.13
C LYS A 304 -1.82 44.35 -1.81
N LEU A 305 -2.08 43.95 -3.06
CA LEU A 305 -1.17 43.13 -3.85
C LEU A 305 0.14 43.87 -4.12
N ARG A 306 0.07 45.16 -4.48
CA ARG A 306 1.25 45.98 -4.76
C ARG A 306 2.12 46.16 -3.51
N GLU A 307 1.50 46.42 -2.36
CA GLU A 307 2.19 46.51 -1.06
C GLU A 307 2.95 45.22 -0.75
N ALA A 308 2.25 44.08 -0.80
CA ALA A 308 2.85 42.77 -0.54
C ALA A 308 3.98 42.41 -1.52
N LEU A 309 3.81 42.70 -2.82
CA LEU A 309 4.84 42.44 -3.82
C LEU A 309 6.05 43.37 -3.68
N THR A 310 5.87 44.60 -3.20
CA THR A 310 6.99 45.53 -2.95
C THR A 310 7.87 45.03 -1.79
N GLU A 311 7.29 44.35 -0.80
CA GLU A 311 8.06 43.68 0.26
C GLU A 311 8.84 42.46 -0.25
N VAL A 312 8.29 41.74 -1.23
CA VAL A 312 8.95 40.56 -1.82
C VAL A 312 10.03 40.96 -2.84
N PHE A 313 9.78 42.01 -3.64
CA PHE A 313 10.65 42.49 -4.71
C PHE A 313 11.02 43.98 -4.50
N PRO A 314 11.75 44.33 -3.44
CA PRO A 314 12.08 45.72 -3.12
C PRO A 314 12.94 46.40 -4.19
N ASP A 315 13.76 45.63 -4.89
CA ASP A 315 14.72 46.13 -5.89
C ASP A 315 14.16 46.11 -7.32
N ASP A 316 12.97 45.53 -7.55
CA ASP A 316 12.40 45.33 -8.89
C ASP A 316 10.97 45.91 -9.04
N PRO A 317 10.79 47.25 -9.03
CA PRO A 317 9.47 47.88 -9.16
C PRO A 317 8.75 47.52 -10.47
N GLN A 318 9.51 47.25 -11.53
CA GLN A 318 8.96 46.88 -12.84
C GLN A 318 8.26 45.52 -12.80
N VAL A 319 8.77 44.58 -11.99
CA VAL A 319 8.16 43.25 -11.80
C VAL A 319 6.86 43.39 -11.03
N VAL A 320 6.86 44.21 -9.97
CA VAL A 320 5.65 44.51 -9.19
C VAL A 320 4.55 45.09 -10.08
N ASP A 321 4.87 46.13 -10.86
CA ASP A 321 3.91 46.77 -11.76
C ASP A 321 3.39 45.78 -12.82
N PHE A 322 4.27 44.95 -13.39
CA PHE A 322 3.88 43.93 -14.36
C PHE A 322 2.92 42.90 -13.77
N ILE A 323 3.20 42.37 -12.57
CA ILE A 323 2.35 41.38 -11.91
C ILE A 323 0.99 41.99 -11.56
N VAL A 324 0.96 43.20 -10.99
CA VAL A 324 -0.30 43.89 -10.61
C VAL A 324 -1.17 44.19 -11.84
N GLN A 325 -0.56 44.53 -12.98
CA GLN A 325 -1.29 44.75 -14.23
C GLN A 325 -1.79 43.44 -14.86
N THR A 326 -1.02 42.36 -14.72
CA THR A 326 -1.32 41.07 -15.37
C THR A 326 -2.19 40.16 -14.52
N ALA A 327 -2.24 40.35 -13.20
CA ALA A 327 -3.10 39.62 -12.28
C ALA A 327 -4.59 39.75 -12.71
N ARG A 328 -5.12 38.69 -13.31
CA ARG A 328 -6.50 38.57 -13.82
C ARG A 328 -7.46 38.08 -12.74
N LYS A 329 -8.75 38.01 -13.10
CA LYS A 329 -9.83 37.42 -12.29
C LYS A 329 -9.41 36.03 -11.76
N PRO A 330 -9.73 35.68 -10.49
CA PRO A 330 -9.39 34.37 -9.94
C PRO A 330 -10.00 33.25 -10.79
N PRO A 331 -9.32 32.08 -10.91
CA PRO A 331 -9.98 30.87 -11.38
C PRO A 331 -11.20 30.57 -10.50
N ALA A 332 -12.28 30.03 -11.07
CA ALA A 332 -13.51 29.74 -10.33
C ALA A 332 -13.17 28.95 -9.05
N ALA A 333 -13.55 29.50 -7.88
CA ALA A 333 -13.31 28.85 -6.62
C ALA A 333 -13.97 27.45 -6.63
N PRO A 334 -13.31 26.42 -6.07
CA PRO A 334 -13.99 25.18 -5.76
C PRO A 334 -15.28 25.48 -4.97
N PRO A 335 -16.40 24.77 -5.22
CA PRO A 335 -17.53 24.86 -4.31
C PRO A 335 -17.03 24.51 -2.90
N ALA A 336 -17.29 25.37 -1.94
CA ALA A 336 -17.01 25.08 -0.54
C ALA A 336 -17.73 23.77 -0.19
N SER A 337 -16.98 22.77 0.28
CA SER A 337 -17.58 21.64 0.97
C SER A 337 -18.44 22.21 2.10
N ALA A 338 -19.72 21.86 2.12
CA ALA A 338 -20.67 22.30 3.13
C ALA A 338 -20.33 21.63 4.48
N GLY A 339 -19.28 22.13 5.13
CA GLY A 339 -18.93 21.82 6.51
C GLY A 339 -19.41 22.95 7.42
N ASN A 340 -20.54 22.72 8.08
CA ASN A 340 -21.10 23.41 9.24
C ASN A 340 -20.88 24.93 9.38
N SER A 341 -21.94 25.68 9.03
CA SER A 341 -22.17 27.03 9.54
C SER A 341 -22.47 26.98 11.05
N ASN A 342 -21.48 27.32 11.87
CA ASN A 342 -21.71 27.99 13.14
C ASN A 342 -20.47 28.84 13.46
N THR A 343 -20.42 30.02 12.85
CA THR A 343 -19.71 31.16 13.44
C THR A 343 -20.44 32.41 12.98
N GLU A 344 -21.11 33.05 13.92
CA GLU A 344 -21.78 34.32 13.72
C GLU A 344 -20.75 35.39 13.33
N ASN A 345 -21.06 36.09 12.25
CA ASN A 345 -20.74 37.50 11.98
C ASN A 345 -19.28 37.96 12.21
N ALA A 346 -18.48 37.97 11.13
CA ALA A 346 -17.38 38.92 10.99
C ALA A 346 -17.32 39.40 9.53
N GLY A 347 -17.84 40.60 9.31
CA GLY A 347 -17.49 41.40 8.15
C GLY A 347 -16.05 41.91 8.26
N ASP A 348 -15.50 42.20 7.09
CA ASP A 348 -14.26 42.93 6.83
C ASP A 348 -12.93 42.17 7.01
N GLY A 349 -12.13 42.24 5.94
CA GLY A 349 -10.90 41.49 5.76
C GLY A 349 -9.76 42.04 6.60
N SER A 350 -9.33 41.26 7.58
CA SER A 350 -8.04 41.38 8.26
C SER A 350 -7.28 40.05 8.19
N PRO A 351 -5.93 40.07 8.09
CA PRO A 351 -5.13 38.86 8.02
C PRO A 351 -5.18 38.08 9.34
N PRO A 352 -4.98 36.75 9.32
CA PRO A 352 -4.89 35.97 10.56
C PRO A 352 -3.64 36.40 11.35
N PRO A 353 -3.69 36.40 12.70
CA PRO A 353 -2.55 36.79 13.51
C PRO A 353 -1.38 35.82 13.33
N SER A 354 -0.18 36.38 13.41
CA SER A 354 1.09 35.67 13.45
C SER A 354 1.21 34.87 14.74
N ASP A 355 1.39 33.56 14.64
CA ASP A 355 1.85 32.73 15.76
C ASP A 355 3.30 33.10 16.09
N GLU A 356 3.46 34.00 17.07
CA GLU A 356 4.73 34.20 17.76
C GLU A 356 5.01 32.99 18.67
N ALA A 357 6.25 32.51 18.58
CA ALA A 357 6.79 31.42 19.35
C ALA A 357 6.64 31.65 20.87
N ALA A 358 6.01 30.70 21.56
CA ALA A 358 6.07 30.63 23.01
C ALA A 358 7.46 30.09 23.42
N ALA A 359 8.27 30.97 23.99
CA ALA A 359 9.48 30.62 24.71
C ALA A 359 9.09 29.95 26.04
N ASP A 360 9.74 28.81 26.31
CA ASP A 360 9.72 28.07 27.56
C ASP A 360 10.68 28.74 28.56
N GLU A 361 10.14 29.35 29.62
CA GLU A 361 10.88 29.56 30.86
C GLU A 361 9.98 29.22 32.05
N GLY A 362 10.45 28.27 32.85
CA GLY A 362 9.75 27.73 34.00
C GLY A 362 9.66 28.67 35.20
N ASN A 363 8.73 28.34 36.10
CA ASN A 363 8.93 28.60 37.51
C ASN A 363 8.14 27.59 38.37
N GLU A 364 8.82 27.13 39.40
CA GLU A 364 8.39 26.16 40.40
C GLU A 364 7.38 26.76 41.38
N GLY A 365 6.49 25.93 41.94
CA GLY A 365 5.56 26.35 42.98
C GLY A 365 4.62 25.22 43.44
N GLU A 366 5.02 24.55 44.52
CA GLU A 366 4.42 23.40 45.22
C GLU A 366 3.01 23.63 45.86
N PRO A 367 2.36 22.58 46.44
CA PRO A 367 0.92 22.33 46.33
C PRO A 367 0.09 22.57 47.61
N GLY A 368 -1.24 22.48 47.50
CA GLY A 368 -2.10 22.33 48.68
C GLY A 368 -3.61 22.19 48.41
N GLY A 369 -4.18 21.08 48.86
CA GLY A 369 -5.39 21.09 49.71
C GLY A 369 -6.79 20.99 49.09
N ASN A 370 -7.26 19.76 48.92
CA ASN A 370 -8.52 19.18 49.44
C ASN A 370 -9.76 20.07 49.68
N THR A 371 -10.93 19.67 49.13
CA THR A 371 -12.16 19.40 49.91
C THR A 371 -13.22 18.61 49.11
N ASP A 372 -13.76 17.60 49.80
CA ASP A 372 -14.93 16.75 49.52
C ASP A 372 -16.27 17.47 49.34
N ASN A 373 -17.17 16.84 48.56
CA ASN A 373 -18.57 16.49 48.91
C ASN A 373 -19.18 15.70 47.70
N GLY A 374 -19.91 14.59 47.75
CA GLY A 374 -20.63 13.88 48.81
C GLY A 374 -22.11 13.65 48.40
N GLY A 375 -22.52 12.38 48.22
CA GLY A 375 -23.93 11.89 48.13
C GLY A 375 -24.33 11.25 46.79
N SER A 376 -24.47 9.92 46.62
CA SER A 376 -25.50 8.96 47.13
C SER A 376 -26.90 9.23 46.54
N SER A 377 -27.76 8.30 46.10
CA SER A 377 -27.78 6.85 45.79
C SER A 377 -29.22 6.54 45.27
N ASP A 378 -29.47 5.26 44.92
CA ASP A 378 -30.78 4.57 44.77
C ASP A 378 -31.30 4.44 43.32
N GLU A 379 -31.26 3.25 42.68
CA GLU A 379 -32.20 2.09 42.77
C GLU A 379 -33.65 2.45 42.41
N ALA A 380 -34.49 1.67 41.72
CA ALA A 380 -34.47 0.39 41.00
C ALA A 380 -35.84 0.33 40.26
N GLY A 381 -36.03 -0.55 39.28
CA GLY A 381 -37.40 -0.84 38.79
C GLY A 381 -37.49 -1.63 37.49
N GLU A 382 -37.81 -2.92 37.62
CA GLU A 382 -38.07 -3.93 36.59
C GLU A 382 -39.34 -3.72 35.74
N GLY A 383 -39.37 -4.36 34.56
CA GLY A 383 -40.49 -5.21 34.15
C GLY A 383 -41.31 -4.77 32.93
N GLY A 384 -41.53 -5.70 31.98
CA GLY A 384 -42.66 -5.64 31.05
C GLY A 384 -42.43 -6.25 29.66
N GLU A 385 -42.86 -7.51 29.48
CA GLU A 385 -42.88 -8.28 28.24
C GLU A 385 -43.94 -7.87 27.20
N ALA A 386 -43.63 -8.23 25.94
CA ALA A 386 -44.48 -8.85 24.91
C ALA A 386 -45.72 -8.13 24.31
N GLY A 387 -45.73 -8.14 22.96
CA GLY A 387 -46.89 -8.66 22.22
C GLY A 387 -47.50 -7.78 21.12
N GLY A 388 -47.43 -8.26 19.87
CA GLY A 388 -48.65 -8.44 19.08
C GLY A 388 -48.94 -7.50 17.90
N ASN A 389 -48.77 -8.08 16.71
CA ASN A 389 -49.73 -8.15 15.59
C ASN A 389 -50.19 -6.90 14.81
N THR A 390 -49.76 -6.88 13.54
CA THR A 390 -50.55 -6.84 12.30
C THR A 390 -52.05 -6.47 12.34
N GLU A 391 -52.42 -5.46 11.53
CA GLU A 391 -53.33 -5.51 10.37
C GLU A 391 -53.94 -4.11 10.15
N ASN A 392 -53.83 -3.54 8.94
CA ASN A 392 -55.03 -3.16 8.20
C ASN A 392 -54.77 -2.80 6.71
N THR A 393 -55.47 -3.55 5.85
CA THR A 393 -56.27 -3.12 4.67
C THR A 393 -55.72 -2.06 3.70
N ARG A 394 -55.44 -2.45 2.44
CA ARG A 394 -56.35 -2.43 1.26
C ARG A 394 -56.76 -1.01 0.82
N GLU A 395 -56.32 -0.60 -0.36
CA GLU A 395 -57.25 -0.36 -1.47
C GLU A 395 -56.56 -0.36 -2.84
N SER A 396 -57.31 -0.87 -3.81
CA SER A 396 -56.99 -1.15 -5.20
C SER A 396 -57.80 -0.20 -6.07
N SER A 397 -57.21 0.37 -7.11
CA SER A 397 -57.90 0.72 -8.38
C SER A 397 -56.84 1.19 -9.39
N ASP A 398 -56.57 0.40 -10.41
CA ASP A 398 -57.22 0.38 -11.73
C ASP A 398 -56.70 1.48 -12.67
N GLN A 399 -55.91 1.04 -13.65
CA GLN A 399 -55.65 1.71 -14.93
C GLN A 399 -56.95 1.75 -15.78
N PRO A 400 -57.06 2.65 -16.77
CA PRO A 400 -56.68 2.25 -18.12
C PRO A 400 -55.99 3.33 -18.97
N ASP A 401 -55.28 2.81 -19.99
CA ASP A 401 -54.78 3.48 -21.19
C ASP A 401 -55.71 4.55 -21.79
N THR A 402 -55.12 5.63 -22.31
CA THR A 402 -55.45 6.15 -23.66
C THR A 402 -54.33 7.06 -24.23
N SER A 403 -53.82 6.63 -25.38
CA SER A 403 -53.37 7.38 -26.57
C SER A 403 -53.18 8.92 -26.55
N GLY A 404 -52.07 9.34 -27.16
CA GLY A 404 -52.07 10.31 -28.27
C GLY A 404 -51.55 11.72 -27.98
N GLY A 405 -50.43 12.07 -28.62
CA GLY A 405 -49.85 13.42 -28.67
C GLY A 405 -48.41 13.40 -29.13
#